data_AF-T1BS50-F1
#
_entry.id   AF-T1BS50-F1
#
_cell.length_a   1.000
_cell.length_b   1.000
_cell.length_c   1.000
_cell.angle_alpha   90.00
_cell.angle_beta   90.00
_cell.angle_gamma   90.00
#
_symmetry.space_group_name_H-M   'P 1'
#
loop_
_entity.id
_entity.type
_entity.pdbx_description
1 polymer ?
#
loop_
_entity_poly.entity_id
_entity_poly.type
_entity_poly.pdbx_seq_one_letter_code
_entity_poly.pdbx_strand_id
1 'polypeptide(L)'
;LDYHSPNMELAREHALTCSATASDQEGIAHLILSGSFLGFLPAHYAAPFVADDRLRPVHPAGLRYECRYSAIHRKTPPPLRVAQVFLNSLLAT
;
A
#
# COMPACT_ATOMS: atom_id res chain seq x y z
N LEU A 1 -1.48 5.46 -13.33
CA LEU A 1 -0.99 4.33 -12.52
C LEU A 1 -2.23 3.58 -12.06
N ASP A 2 -2.67 2.60 -12.83
CA ASP A 2 -3.88 1.84 -12.49
C ASP A 2 -3.53 0.92 -11.32
N TYR A 3 -3.96 1.32 -10.12
CA TYR A 3 -3.73 0.56 -8.90
C TYR A 3 -4.69 -0.64 -8.88
N HIS A 4 -4.26 -1.75 -9.48
CA HIS A 4 -4.99 -3.01 -9.44
C HIS A 4 -4.81 -3.67 -8.07
N SER A 5 -5.76 -3.43 -7.17
CA SER A 5 -5.86 -4.09 -5.88
C SER A 5 -6.88 -5.24 -5.97
N PRO A 6 -6.54 -6.47 -5.59
CA PRO A 6 -7.50 -7.57 -5.49
C PRO A 6 -8.72 -7.20 -4.63
N ASN A 7 -8.53 -6.35 -3.62
CA ASN A 7 -9.62 -5.89 -2.77
C ASN A 7 -10.59 -4.95 -3.53
N MET A 8 -10.10 -4.14 -4.48
CA MET A 8 -10.96 -3.29 -5.30
C MET A 8 -11.76 -4.11 -6.33
N GLU A 9 -11.16 -5.18 -6.84
CA GLU A 9 -11.85 -6.14 -7.71
C GLU A 9 -13.00 -6.82 -6.95
N LEU A 10 -12.72 -7.33 -5.74
CA LEU A 10 -13.74 -7.90 -4.86
C LEU A 10 -14.87 -6.91 -4.53
N ALA A 11 -14.52 -5.66 -4.21
CA ALA A 11 -15.52 -4.61 -3.95
C ALA A 11 -16.43 -4.38 -5.17
N ARG A 12 -15.86 -4.38 -6.37
CA ARG A 12 -16.60 -4.23 -7.63
C ARG A 12 -17.49 -5.43 -7.93
N GLU A 13 -17.02 -6.65 -7.66
CA GLU A 13 -17.81 -7.88 -7.78
C GLU A 13 -19.05 -7.87 -6.87
N HIS A 14 -18.92 -7.26 -5.68
CA HIS A 14 -20.03 -7.06 -4.75
C HIS A 14 -20.83 -5.78 -4.99
N ALA A 15 -20.67 -5.13 -6.15
CA ALA A 15 -21.37 -3.91 -6.56
C ALA A 15 -21.23 -2.73 -5.57
N LEU A 16 -20.10 -2.64 -4.86
CA LEU A 16 -19.77 -1.44 -4.08
C LEU A 16 -19.40 -0.31 -5.03
N THR A 17 -20.07 0.83 -4.89
CA THR A 17 -19.80 2.03 -5.70
C THR A 17 -18.55 2.75 -5.21
N CYS A 18 -17.60 3.00 -6.11
CA CYS A 18 -16.48 3.90 -5.82
C CYS A 18 -16.96 5.36 -5.92
N SER A 19 -17.15 6.02 -4.78
CA SER A 19 -17.65 7.40 -4.69
C SER A 19 -16.56 8.47 -4.61
N ALA A 20 -15.30 8.07 -4.38
CA ALA A 20 -14.14 8.96 -4.32
C ALA A 20 -12.87 8.20 -4.73
N THR A 21 -11.95 8.90 -5.37
CA THR A 21 -10.65 8.37 -5.82
C THR A 21 -9.54 9.31 -5.39
N ALA A 22 -8.35 8.76 -5.17
CA ALA A 22 -7.12 9.53 -4.98
C ALA A 22 -5.96 8.84 -5.70
N SER A 23 -4.94 9.62 -6.08
CA SER A 23 -3.83 9.14 -6.91
C SER A 23 -2.66 8.57 -6.11
N ASP A 24 -2.65 8.79 -4.80
CA ASP A 24 -1.58 8.38 -3.88
C ASP A 24 -2.14 7.93 -2.52
N GLN A 25 -1.27 7.39 -1.67
CA GLN A 25 -1.64 6.86 -0.36
C GLN A 25 -2.07 7.94 0.63
N GLU A 26 -1.52 9.16 0.51
CA GLU A 26 -1.84 10.29 1.39
C GLU A 26 -3.28 10.76 1.17
N GLY A 27 -3.69 10.89 -0.09
CA GLY A 27 -5.06 11.23 -0.46
C GLY A 27 -6.07 10.16 -0.05
N ILE A 28 -5.75 8.87 -0.24
CA ILE A 28 -6.61 7.79 0.25
C ILE A 28 -6.73 7.84 1.78
N ALA A 29 -5.62 8.02 2.49
CA ALA A 29 -5.64 8.12 3.94
C ALA A 29 -6.43 9.33 4.43
N HIS A 30 -6.30 10.48 3.77
CA HIS A 30 -7.07 11.68 4.08
C HIS A 30 -8.58 11.43 3.96
N LEU A 31 -9.03 10.79 2.87
CA LEU A 31 -10.44 10.45 2.68
C LEU A 31 -10.95 9.52 3.79
N ILE A 32 -10.22 8.47 4.14
CA ILE A 32 -10.64 7.54 5.20
C ILE A 32 -10.65 8.25 6.57
N LEU A 33 -9.62 9.03 6.88
CA LEU A 33 -9.50 9.78 8.13
C LEU A 33 -10.58 10.86 8.29
N SER A 34 -11.22 11.32 7.20
CA SER A 34 -12.38 12.22 7.27
C SER A 34 -13.61 11.57 7.91
N GLY A 35 -13.62 10.24 8.05
CA GLY A 35 -14.76 9.46 8.55
C GLY A 35 -15.88 9.26 7.52
N SER A 36 -15.77 9.84 6.32
CA SER A 36 -16.81 9.76 5.28
C SER A 36 -16.66 8.57 4.34
N PHE A 37 -15.51 7.88 4.36
CA PHE A 37 -15.18 6.86 3.37
C PHE A 37 -14.54 5.62 3.99
N LEU A 38 -14.74 4.49 3.32
CA LEU A 38 -13.99 3.26 3.53
C LEU A 38 -13.02 3.08 2.35
N GLY A 39 -11.83 2.55 2.62
CA GLY A 39 -10.83 2.33 1.60
C GLY A 39 -9.75 1.34 2.05
N PHE A 40 -8.81 1.08 1.15
CA PHE A 40 -7.70 0.16 1.38
C PHE A 40 -6.40 0.93 1.51
N LEU A 41 -5.62 0.64 2.56
CA LEU A 41 -4.29 1.21 2.80
C LEU A 41 -3.27 0.09 3.00
N PRO A 42 -2.01 0.28 2.60
CA PRO A 42 -0.93 -0.62 3.00
C PRO A 42 -0.84 -0.70 4.53
N ALA A 43 -0.61 -1.91 5.05
CA ALA A 43 -0.59 -2.15 6.50
C ALA A 43 0.43 -1.24 7.23
N HIS A 44 1.63 -1.07 6.66
CA HIS A 44 2.68 -0.22 7.24
C HIS A 44 2.28 1.27 7.26
N TYR A 45 1.49 1.72 6.29
CA TYR A 45 1.04 3.11 6.21
C TYR A 45 -0.09 3.37 7.22
N ALA A 46 -1.00 2.41 7.39
CA ALA A 46 -2.11 2.52 8.33
C ALA A 46 -1.69 2.32 9.80
N ALA A 47 -0.58 1.62 10.05
CA ALA A 47 -0.11 1.23 11.39
C ALA A 47 -0.13 2.34 12.46
N PRO A 48 0.44 3.54 12.23
CA PRO A 48 0.41 4.60 13.24
C PRO A 48 -1.02 5.07 13.55
N PHE A 49 -1.88 5.20 12.55
CA PHE A 49 -3.26 5.62 12.76
C PHE A 49 -4.10 4.58 13.48
N VAL A 50 -3.81 3.29 13.29
CA VAL A 50 -4.47 2.20 14.03
C VAL A 50 -3.97 2.18 15.47
N ALA A 51 -2.67 2.38 15.70
CA ALA A 51 -2.11 2.47 17.05
C ALA A 51 -2.70 3.64 17.85
N ASP A 52 -2.99 4.75 17.17
CA ASP A 52 -3.61 5.95 17.75
C ASP A 52 -5.16 5.89 17.78
N ASP A 53 -5.78 4.75 17.46
CA ASP A 53 -7.25 4.54 17.39
C ASP A 53 -7.99 5.50 16.43
N ARG A 54 -7.26 6.08 15.47
CA ARG A 54 -7.81 6.98 14.44
C ARG A 54 -8.36 6.22 13.24
N LEU A 55 -7.85 5.01 13.00
CA LEU A 55 -8.33 4.08 11.97
C LEU A 55 -8.57 2.71 12.57
N ARG A 56 -9.57 2.00 12.03
CA ARG A 56 -9.88 0.62 12.43
C ARG A 56 -9.86 -0.31 11.21
N PRO A 57 -9.10 -1.42 11.23
CA PRO A 57 -9.12 -2.38 10.14
C PRO A 57 -10.49 -3.08 10.05
N VAL A 58 -10.98 -3.25 8.83
CA VAL A 58 -12.23 -3.98 8.54
C VAL A 58 -11.88 -5.31 7.88
N HIS A 59 -12.29 -6.42 8.51
CA HIS A 59 -12.07 -7.78 8.02
C HIS A 59 -10.61 -8.06 7.51
N PRO A 60 -9.58 -7.84 8.34
CA PRO A 60 -8.18 -7.97 7.92
C PRO A 60 -7.79 -9.41 7.50
N ALA A 61 -8.57 -10.39 7.93
CA ALA A 61 -8.39 -11.80 7.57
C ALA A 61 -8.80 -12.13 6.11
N GLY A 62 -9.61 -11.30 5.45
CA GLY A 62 -9.98 -11.52 4.05
C GLY A 62 -9.72 -10.35 3.12
N LEU A 63 -9.66 -9.11 3.64
CA LEU A 63 -9.37 -7.91 2.85
C LEU A 63 -7.89 -7.55 2.88
N ARG A 64 -7.03 -8.52 2.54
CA ARG A 64 -5.58 -8.33 2.45
C ARG A 64 -5.01 -9.03 1.22
N TYR A 65 -3.88 -8.53 0.77
CA TYR A 65 -3.03 -9.21 -0.20
C TYR A 65 -1.57 -8.87 0.11
N GLU A 66 -0.65 -9.73 -0.33
CA GLU A 66 0.77 -9.47 -0.20
C GLU A 66 1.27 -8.69 -1.41
N CYS A 67 1.95 -7.58 -1.14
CA CYS A 67 2.70 -6.84 -2.16
C CYS A 67 4.17 -7.24 -2.07
N ARG A 68 4.71 -7.80 -3.16
CA ARG A 68 6.13 -8.15 -3.24
C ARG A 68 6.92 -6.97 -3.80
N TYR A 69 7.90 -6.50 -3.03
CA TYR A 69 8.84 -5.48 -3.47
C TYR A 69 10.11 -6.13 -4.00
N SER A 70 10.66 -5.57 -5.08
CA SER A 70 11.89 -6.04 -5.71
C SER A 70 12.81 -4.85 -6.00
N ALA A 71 14.09 -4.99 -5.69
CA ALA A 71 15.12 -4.05 -6.13
C ALA A 71 15.67 -4.51 -7.49
N ILE A 72 15.64 -3.62 -8.49
CA ILE A 72 16.12 -3.91 -9.84
C ILE A 72 17.31 -3.00 -10.14
N HIS A 73 18.41 -3.58 -10.61
CA HIS A 73 19.58 -2.83 -11.09
C HIS A 73 20.07 -3.39 -12.42
N ARG A 74 20.82 -2.58 -13.18
CA ARG A 74 21.46 -3.04 -14.41
C ARG A 74 22.50 -4.11 -14.08
N LYS A 75 22.56 -5.16 -14.90
CA LYS A 75 23.57 -6.22 -14.79
C LYS A 75 24.98 -5.73 -15.14
N THR A 76 25.09 -4.88 -16.16
CA THR A 76 26.36 -4.32 -16.64
C THR A 76 26.22 -2.82 -16.97
N PRO A 77 27.18 -1.97 -16.53
CA PRO A 77 28.26 -2.30 -15.58
C PRO A 77 27.70 -2.66 -14.19
N PRO A 78 28.47 -3.34 -13.34
CA PRO A 78 28.04 -3.65 -11.98
C PRO A 78 27.76 -2.36 -11.18
N PRO A 79 26.90 -2.42 -10.15
CA PRO A 79 26.59 -1.25 -9.33
C PRO A 79 27.84 -0.69 -8.64
N LEU A 80 27.91 0.63 -8.54
CA LEU A 80 28.94 1.32 -7.76
C LEU A 80 28.89 0.87 -6.29
N ARG A 81 29.99 1.02 -5.55
CA ARG A 81 30.07 0.67 -4.11
C ARG A 81 28.90 1.26 -3.31
N VAL A 82 28.57 2.53 -3.51
CA VAL A 82 27.45 3.20 -2.82
C VAL A 82 26.11 2.54 -3.13
N ALA A 83 25.87 2.19 -4.40
CA ALA A 83 24.64 1.51 -4.82
C ALA A 83 24.58 0.08 -4.27
N GLN A 84 25.72 -0.63 -4.19
CA GLN A 84 25.77 -1.95 -3.58
C GLN A 84 25.47 -1.92 -2.08
N VAL A 85 26.03 -0.94 -1.35
CA VAL A 85 25.73 -0.75 0.08
C VAL A 85 24.25 -0.46 0.28
N PHE A 86 23.67 0.39 -0.58
CA PHE A 86 22.24 0.68 -0.54
C PHE A 86 21.38 -0.56 -0.81
N LEU A 87 21.69 -1.32 -1.88
CA LEU A 87 20.99 -2.58 -2.19
C LEU A 87 21.08 -3.58 -1.04
N ASN A 88 22.26 -3.74 -0.44
CA ASN A 88 22.43 -4.63 0.71
C ASN A 88 21.61 -4.15 1.92
N SER A 89 21.49 -2.84 2.13
CA SER A 89 20.69 -2.27 3.21
C SER A 89 19.19 -2.48 2.99
N LEU A 90 18.72 -2.41 1.75
CA LEU A 90 17.32 -2.71 1.40
C LEU A 90 16.97 -4.19 1.59
N LEU A 91 17.96 -5.09 1.41
CA LEU A 91 17.76 -6.54 1.49
C LEU A 91 18.06 -7.11 2.89
N ALA A 92 18.72 -6.35 3.76
CA ALA A 92 18.93 -6.73 5.14
C ALA A 92 17.58 -6.69 5.89
N THR A 93 17.01 -7.88 6.12
CA THR A 93 15.77 -8.08 6.87
C THR A 93 16.11 -8.44 8.31
#